data_AF-R1EAE3-F1
#
_entry.id   AF-R1EAE3-F1
#
_cell.length_a   1.000
_cell.length_b   1.000
_cell.length_c   1.000
_cell.angle_alpha   90.00
_cell.angle_beta   90.00
_cell.angle_gamma   90.00
#
_symmetry.space_group_name_H-M   'P 1'
#
loop_
_entity.id
_entity.type
_entity.pdbx_description
1 polymer ?
#
loop_
_entity_poly.entity_id
_entity_poly.type
_entity_poly.pdbx_seq_one_letter_code
_entity_poly.pdbx_strand_id
1 'polypeptide(L)'
;MLTTTDCSGTTTLSSQADATSLAKACKTYSGTISVATGTSGDLSLDEVEGSTIDIGNTLISSLDGGAPNGVLEDVSVYSNKDLDDITIEGTHAGNISIGANSDDAKISFPHLKEAVDIEIANSSAIDLAALESLPRGALHIYGGNLDTLDLAAFREVSDGLILEDLPKLTELSAPEFTRIMDRGALTISNTGLTNLSLPKLQLIFSSLWLEGDFESVDLPLLTHVGGDVYMKGAKSFDCDAFTEQFSGLATGDQTFKCVAGDDTDESDQDAKPTLSTSSTFSSASSTQSGTSASSTQTASSASGTATPTVTAASGSSSASTFGVGMATIAGVVGLLSLVLC
;
A
#
# COMPACT_ATOMS: atom_id res chain seq x y z
N MET A 1 10.16 -12.55 34.68
CA MET A 1 10.90 -11.28 34.76
C MET A 1 11.84 -11.25 33.58
N LEU A 2 11.52 -10.48 32.54
CA LEU A 2 12.41 -10.24 31.41
C LEU A 2 13.56 -9.37 31.92
N THR A 3 14.80 -9.85 31.76
CA THR A 3 16.00 -9.08 32.08
C THR A 3 16.39 -8.27 30.85
N THR A 4 17.12 -7.16 31.03
CA THR A 4 17.44 -6.10 30.05
C THR A 4 18.27 -6.53 28.82
N THR A 5 18.25 -7.80 28.44
CA THR A 5 18.94 -8.41 27.30
C THR A 5 17.97 -8.84 26.18
N ASP A 6 16.65 -8.66 26.37
CA ASP A 6 15.60 -9.28 25.53
C ASP A 6 14.81 -8.27 24.65
N CYS A 7 15.24 -7.01 24.53
CA CYS A 7 14.57 -5.98 23.71
C CYS A 7 14.93 -6.08 22.22
N SER A 8 15.15 -7.29 21.73
CA SER A 8 15.50 -7.54 20.34
C SER A 8 15.06 -8.91 19.88
N GLY A 9 14.94 -9.09 18.56
CA GLY A 9 14.51 -10.34 17.94
C GLY A 9 12.99 -10.41 17.79
N THR A 10 12.44 -11.62 17.78
CA THR A 10 10.99 -11.84 17.67
C THR A 10 10.41 -12.19 19.03
N THR A 11 9.40 -11.45 19.49
CA THR A 11 8.64 -11.74 20.71
C THR A 11 7.16 -11.92 20.38
N THR A 12 6.56 -12.99 20.88
CA THR A 12 5.13 -13.27 20.72
C THR A 12 4.39 -13.09 22.04
N LEU A 13 3.44 -12.17 22.06
CA LEU A 13 2.61 -11.83 23.22
C LEU A 13 1.37 -12.73 23.21
N SER A 14 0.99 -13.29 24.37
CA SER A 14 -0.22 -14.11 24.49
C SER A 14 -1.32 -13.42 25.30
N SER A 15 -1.06 -12.21 25.80
CA SER A 15 -1.97 -11.46 26.66
C SER A 15 -1.54 -10.00 26.81
N GLN A 16 -2.46 -9.15 27.30
CA GLN A 16 -2.13 -7.78 27.70
C GLN A 16 -1.07 -7.70 28.81
N ALA A 17 -0.98 -8.72 29.67
CA ALA A 17 0.05 -8.76 30.72
C ALA A 17 1.46 -8.90 30.14
N ASP A 18 1.60 -9.63 29.02
CA ASP A 18 2.87 -9.75 28.31
C ASP A 18 3.24 -8.42 27.64
N ALA A 19 2.27 -7.78 26.98
CA ALA A 19 2.41 -6.47 26.37
C ALA A 19 2.88 -5.41 27.38
N THR A 20 2.21 -5.34 28.52
CA THR A 20 2.58 -4.44 29.64
C THR A 20 3.97 -4.76 30.18
N SER A 21 4.36 -6.03 30.23
CA SER A 21 5.68 -6.45 30.71
C SER A 21 6.78 -6.06 29.73
N LEU A 22 6.51 -6.18 28.44
CA LEU A 22 7.42 -5.78 27.37
C LEU A 22 7.62 -4.25 27.36
N ALA A 23 6.53 -3.47 27.36
CA ALA A 23 6.58 -2.00 27.39
C ALA A 23 7.38 -1.47 28.59
N LYS A 24 7.22 -2.08 29.76
CA LYS A 24 8.01 -1.71 30.96
C LYS A 24 9.49 -2.08 30.86
N ALA A 25 9.82 -3.14 30.13
CA ALA A 25 11.19 -3.63 29.99
C ALA A 25 11.95 -2.92 28.86
N CYS A 26 11.24 -2.54 27.80
CA CYS A 26 11.80 -2.10 26.53
C CYS A 26 11.10 -0.84 26.05
N LYS A 27 11.76 0.32 26.23
CA LYS A 27 11.33 1.55 25.57
C LYS A 27 11.59 1.51 24.06
N THR A 28 12.77 1.02 23.68
CA THR A 28 13.12 0.77 22.28
C THR A 28 13.26 -0.73 22.10
N TYR A 29 12.63 -1.26 21.06
CA TYR A 29 12.66 -2.68 20.71
C TYR A 29 13.17 -2.85 19.28
N SER A 30 14.17 -3.71 19.09
CA SER A 30 14.78 -3.94 17.77
C SER A 30 14.39 -5.32 17.25
N GLY A 31 13.32 -5.35 16.46
CA GLY A 31 12.79 -6.56 15.87
C GLY A 31 11.26 -6.61 15.88
N THR A 32 10.71 -7.81 15.82
CA THR A 32 9.28 -8.04 15.59
C THR A 32 8.53 -8.34 16.89
N ILE A 33 7.48 -7.57 17.14
CA ILE A 33 6.48 -7.83 18.17
C ILE A 33 5.27 -8.44 17.49
N SER A 34 4.96 -9.69 17.83
CA SER A 34 3.80 -10.41 17.34
C SER A 34 2.87 -10.83 18.45
N VAL A 35 1.66 -11.24 18.08
CA VAL A 35 0.62 -11.69 19.01
C VAL A 35 0.24 -13.12 18.67
N ALA A 36 0.11 -13.96 19.69
CA ALA A 36 -0.28 -15.34 19.51
C ALA A 36 -1.68 -15.41 18.89
N THR A 37 -1.84 -16.31 17.92
CA THR A 37 -3.13 -16.53 17.23
C THR A 37 -4.23 -16.83 18.24
N GLY A 38 -5.41 -16.24 18.05
CA GLY A 38 -6.55 -16.42 18.95
C GLY A 38 -6.47 -15.68 20.29
N THR A 39 -5.42 -14.89 20.54
CA THR A 39 -5.39 -13.95 21.69
C THR A 39 -6.59 -13.01 21.59
N SER A 40 -7.26 -12.76 22.72
CA SER A 40 -8.49 -11.96 22.77
C SER A 40 -8.41 -10.84 23.80
N GLY A 41 -9.39 -9.92 23.72
CA GLY A 41 -9.46 -8.73 24.55
C GLY A 41 -8.73 -7.55 23.90
N ASP A 42 -8.34 -6.58 24.72
CA ASP A 42 -7.65 -5.39 24.25
C ASP A 42 -6.13 -5.56 24.35
N LEU A 43 -5.41 -5.03 23.37
CA LEU A 43 -3.95 -5.05 23.33
C LEU A 43 -3.38 -3.64 23.26
N SER A 44 -2.49 -3.30 24.18
CA SER A 44 -1.79 -2.01 24.24
C SER A 44 -0.27 -2.23 24.37
N LEU A 45 0.48 -1.66 23.42
CA LEU A 45 1.94 -1.69 23.28
C LEU A 45 2.53 -0.30 23.56
N ASP A 46 2.08 0.31 24.67
CA ASP A 46 2.40 1.70 25.00
C ASP A 46 3.91 1.97 25.03
N GLU A 47 4.29 3.08 24.40
CA GLU A 47 5.63 3.67 24.43
C GLU A 47 6.76 2.79 23.85
N VAL A 48 6.43 1.79 23.03
CA VAL A 48 7.44 0.97 22.34
C VAL A 48 7.86 1.61 21.02
N GLU A 49 9.16 1.90 20.88
CA GLU A 49 9.77 2.52 19.70
C GLU A 49 10.62 1.52 18.91
N GLY A 50 10.77 1.69 17.59
CA GLY A 50 11.77 0.99 16.78
C GLY A 50 11.41 -0.41 16.32
N SER A 51 10.23 -0.92 16.66
CA SER A 51 9.82 -2.29 16.35
C SER A 51 9.07 -2.42 15.03
N THR A 52 9.12 -3.63 14.47
CA THR A 52 8.07 -4.14 13.59
C THR A 52 6.88 -4.62 14.43
N ILE A 53 5.68 -4.14 14.14
CA ILE A 53 4.43 -4.63 14.73
C ILE A 53 3.79 -5.59 13.73
N ASP A 54 3.61 -6.86 14.10
CA ASP A 54 3.07 -7.90 13.22
C ASP A 54 1.93 -8.67 13.92
N ILE A 55 0.69 -8.27 13.67
CA ILE A 55 -0.50 -8.73 14.40
C ILE A 55 -1.48 -9.38 13.43
N GLY A 56 -1.46 -10.72 13.44
CA GLY A 56 -2.23 -11.54 12.52
C GLY A 56 -3.10 -12.60 13.21
N ASN A 57 -4.31 -12.82 12.70
CA ASN A 57 -5.16 -13.97 13.07
C ASN A 57 -5.47 -14.06 14.58
N THR A 58 -5.78 -12.92 15.19
CA THR A 58 -6.16 -12.82 16.60
C THR A 58 -7.67 -12.60 16.76
N LEU A 59 -8.12 -12.55 18.00
CA LEU A 59 -9.49 -12.24 18.43
C LEU A 59 -9.49 -10.98 19.32
N ILE A 60 -8.48 -10.12 19.17
CA ILE A 60 -8.40 -8.86 19.91
C ILE A 60 -9.42 -7.87 19.35
N SER A 61 -10.00 -7.06 20.23
CA SER A 61 -10.99 -6.04 19.86
C SER A 61 -10.39 -4.68 19.56
N SER A 62 -9.26 -4.38 20.19
CA SER A 62 -8.53 -3.12 20.01
C SER A 62 -7.02 -3.34 20.05
N LEU A 63 -6.33 -2.48 19.31
CA LEU A 63 -4.87 -2.39 19.26
C LEU A 63 -4.48 -0.93 19.47
N ASP A 64 -3.73 -0.67 20.54
CA ASP A 64 -2.97 0.55 20.74
C ASP A 64 -1.48 0.18 20.72
N GLY A 65 -0.63 0.97 20.09
CA GLY A 65 0.80 0.67 20.09
C GLY A 65 1.67 1.79 19.55
N GLY A 66 2.97 1.65 19.81
CA GLY A 66 3.95 2.62 19.38
C GLY A 66 4.19 3.72 20.41
N ALA A 67 4.80 4.82 19.96
CA ALA A 67 5.11 5.96 20.82
C ALA A 67 4.97 7.27 20.04
N PRO A 68 4.48 8.37 20.64
CA PRO A 68 4.15 9.59 19.89
C PRO A 68 5.30 10.23 19.10
N ASN A 69 6.56 9.99 19.51
CA ASN A 69 7.77 10.44 18.80
C ASN A 69 8.60 9.28 18.25
N GLY A 70 8.02 8.08 18.21
CA GLY A 70 8.68 6.86 17.76
C GLY A 70 8.93 6.85 16.26
N VAL A 71 9.90 6.03 15.87
CA VAL A 71 10.12 5.58 14.50
C VAL A 71 9.84 4.10 14.49
N LEU A 72 8.88 3.64 13.69
CA LEU A 72 8.51 2.24 13.54
C LEU A 72 9.25 1.64 12.34
N GLU A 73 9.64 0.37 12.44
CA GLU A 73 10.23 -0.32 11.29
C GLU A 73 9.13 -0.67 10.30
N ASP A 74 8.19 -1.55 10.64
CA ASP A 74 7.04 -1.90 9.80
C ASP A 74 5.79 -2.13 10.66
N VAL A 75 4.61 -1.96 10.08
CA VAL A 75 3.32 -2.22 10.73
C VAL A 75 2.48 -3.12 9.84
N SER A 76 2.21 -4.34 10.28
CA SER A 76 1.39 -5.33 9.60
C SER A 76 0.26 -5.77 10.52
N VAL A 77 -0.99 -5.43 10.19
CA VAL A 77 -2.17 -5.80 11.01
C VAL A 77 -3.22 -6.43 10.13
N TYR A 78 -3.42 -7.74 10.26
CA TYR A 78 -4.22 -8.49 9.29
C TYR A 78 -5.05 -9.65 9.86
N SER A 79 -6.17 -9.96 9.20
CA SER A 79 -6.99 -11.13 9.52
C SER A 79 -7.51 -11.15 10.97
N ASN A 80 -7.74 -9.98 11.59
CA ASN A 80 -8.28 -9.88 12.95
C ASN A 80 -9.77 -9.49 12.88
N LYS A 81 -10.64 -10.51 12.85
CA LYS A 81 -12.05 -10.33 12.48
C LYS A 81 -12.89 -9.54 13.49
N ASP A 82 -12.43 -9.47 14.74
CA ASP A 82 -13.07 -8.76 15.85
C ASP A 82 -12.39 -7.41 16.15
N LEU A 83 -11.35 -7.04 15.41
CA LEU A 83 -10.54 -5.84 15.66
C LEU A 83 -11.17 -4.61 15.00
N ASP A 84 -11.77 -3.77 15.83
CA ASP A 84 -12.50 -2.57 15.42
C ASP A 84 -11.66 -1.29 15.55
N ASP A 85 -10.80 -1.18 16.55
CA ASP A 85 -10.03 0.05 16.80
C ASP A 85 -8.52 -0.24 16.72
N ILE A 86 -7.83 0.42 15.79
CA ILE A 86 -6.39 0.33 15.58
C ILE A 86 -5.81 1.74 15.70
N THR A 87 -5.03 1.98 16.76
CA THR A 87 -4.29 3.23 16.96
C THR A 87 -2.81 2.92 17.03
N ILE A 88 -2.03 3.55 16.16
CA ILE A 88 -0.58 3.38 16.13
C ILE A 88 0.09 4.75 16.22
N GLU A 89 0.85 4.93 17.29
CA GLU A 89 1.63 6.10 17.59
C GLU A 89 3.03 6.02 16.96
N GLY A 90 3.46 7.11 16.33
CA GLY A 90 4.74 7.18 15.67
C GLY A 90 4.79 8.39 14.74
N THR A 91 5.98 8.95 14.53
CA THR A 91 6.19 10.03 13.56
C THR A 91 6.63 9.53 12.21
N HIS A 92 7.28 8.36 12.17
CA HIS A 92 7.80 7.73 10.96
C HIS A 92 7.53 6.22 11.00
N ALA A 93 7.29 5.62 9.85
CA ALA A 93 7.22 4.18 9.67
C ALA A 93 7.94 3.75 8.38
N GLY A 94 8.36 2.48 8.29
CA GLY A 94 8.64 1.86 7.01
C GLY A 94 7.35 1.56 6.27
N ASN A 95 7.01 0.29 6.10
CA ASN A 95 5.80 -0.14 5.42
C ASN A 95 4.64 -0.29 6.40
N ILE A 96 3.47 0.23 6.04
CA ILE A 96 2.22 0.02 6.77
C ILE A 96 1.29 -0.79 5.88
N SER A 97 0.84 -1.94 6.37
CA SER A 97 -0.02 -2.87 5.67
C SER A 97 -1.14 -3.33 6.62
N ILE A 98 -2.35 -2.82 6.41
CA ILE A 98 -3.50 -3.12 7.29
C ILE A 98 -4.67 -3.60 6.45
N GLY A 99 -5.18 -4.79 6.72
CA GLY A 99 -6.27 -5.33 5.91
C GLY A 99 -6.93 -6.58 6.49
N ALA A 100 -8.10 -6.95 5.97
CA ALA A 100 -8.85 -8.13 6.42
C ALA A 100 -9.15 -8.15 7.94
N ASN A 101 -9.32 -6.99 8.57
CA ASN A 101 -9.76 -6.88 9.96
C ASN A 101 -11.31 -6.83 10.03
N SER A 102 -11.89 -6.24 11.07
CA SER A 102 -13.34 -6.02 11.13
C SER A 102 -13.82 -5.14 9.97
N ASP A 103 -15.06 -5.34 9.51
CA ASP A 103 -15.71 -4.48 8.49
C ASP A 103 -15.90 -3.04 8.99
N ASP A 104 -15.89 -2.85 10.32
CA ASP A 104 -16.01 -1.57 11.01
C ASP A 104 -14.65 -1.02 11.49
N ALA A 105 -13.53 -1.59 11.05
CA ALA A 105 -12.19 -1.20 11.50
C ALA A 105 -11.88 0.30 11.29
N LYS A 106 -11.52 0.97 12.37
CA LYS A 106 -11.09 2.36 12.45
C LYS A 106 -9.60 2.39 12.69
N ILE A 107 -8.88 3.07 11.80
CA ILE A 107 -7.42 3.10 11.78
C ILE A 107 -6.98 4.53 12.06
N SER A 108 -6.12 4.75 13.04
CA SER A 108 -5.60 6.07 13.40
C SER A 108 -4.09 6.06 13.54
N PHE A 109 -3.46 7.03 12.89
CA PHE A 109 -2.04 7.35 12.97
C PHE A 109 -1.91 8.85 13.29
N PRO A 110 -2.22 9.28 14.51
CA PRO A 110 -2.48 10.69 14.84
C PRO A 110 -1.25 11.61 14.68
N HIS A 111 -0.05 11.03 14.70
CA HIS A 111 1.22 11.78 14.63
C HIS A 111 2.13 11.35 13.48
N LEU A 112 1.68 10.45 12.60
CA LEU A 112 2.49 9.93 11.51
C LEU A 112 2.72 11.03 10.48
N LYS A 113 3.99 11.39 10.25
CA LYS A 113 4.40 12.42 9.29
C LYS A 113 4.89 11.82 7.99
N GLU A 114 5.62 10.71 8.08
CA GLU A 114 6.22 10.07 6.92
C GLU A 114 6.12 8.55 7.05
N ALA A 115 5.86 7.86 5.94
CA ALA A 115 6.06 6.43 5.85
C ALA A 115 6.72 6.07 4.52
N VAL A 116 7.27 4.87 4.39
CA VAL A 116 7.77 4.39 3.10
C VAL A 116 6.61 4.12 2.16
N ASP A 117 5.64 3.33 2.60
CA ASP A 117 4.47 2.89 1.82
C ASP A 117 3.30 2.58 2.77
N ILE A 118 2.07 2.86 2.33
CA ILE A 118 0.86 2.61 3.11
C ILE A 118 -0.16 1.88 2.23
N GLU A 119 -0.52 0.66 2.62
CA GLU A 119 -1.60 -0.13 2.05
C GLU A 119 -2.67 -0.39 3.12
N ILE A 120 -3.89 0.12 2.90
CA ILE A 120 -5.03 -0.07 3.81
C ILE A 120 -6.22 -0.66 3.04
N ALA A 121 -6.69 -1.82 3.49
CA ALA A 121 -7.83 -2.53 2.92
C ALA A 121 -8.99 -2.63 3.90
N ASN A 122 -10.22 -2.41 3.42
CA ASN A 122 -11.47 -2.63 4.18
C ASN A 122 -11.53 -1.89 5.52
N SER A 123 -11.58 -0.56 5.48
CA SER A 123 -11.74 0.28 6.68
C SER A 123 -13.05 1.06 6.67
N SER A 124 -13.52 1.45 7.86
CA SER A 124 -14.67 2.33 8.06
C SER A 124 -14.26 3.78 8.35
N ALA A 125 -13.08 3.97 8.95
CA ALA A 125 -12.49 5.28 9.21
C ALA A 125 -10.96 5.19 9.15
N ILE A 126 -10.33 6.25 8.63
CA ILE A 126 -8.88 6.42 8.58
C ILE A 126 -8.54 7.83 9.05
N ASP A 127 -7.66 7.94 10.05
CA ASP A 127 -7.04 9.19 10.47
C ASP A 127 -5.55 9.18 10.08
N LEU A 128 -5.25 9.96 9.04
CA LEU A 128 -3.91 10.23 8.50
C LEU A 128 -3.69 11.75 8.37
N ALA A 129 -4.39 12.58 9.15
CA ALA A 129 -4.37 14.03 8.96
C ALA A 129 -2.98 14.66 9.14
N ALA A 130 -2.10 14.01 9.92
CA ALA A 130 -0.72 14.41 10.15
C ALA A 130 0.27 13.97 9.06
N LEU A 131 -0.14 13.08 8.14
CA LEU A 131 0.75 12.51 7.12
C LEU A 131 1.19 13.59 6.14
N GLU A 132 2.49 13.87 6.08
CA GLU A 132 3.09 14.90 5.24
C GLU A 132 3.56 14.32 3.89
N SER A 133 4.16 13.13 3.89
CA SER A 133 4.74 12.56 2.66
C SER A 133 4.98 11.06 2.68
N LEU A 134 5.05 10.46 1.47
CA LEU A 134 5.50 9.09 1.24
C LEU A 134 6.63 9.10 0.19
N PRO A 135 7.90 9.29 0.60
CA PRO A 135 8.99 9.59 -0.33
C PRO A 135 9.44 8.40 -1.18
N ARG A 136 8.94 7.19 -0.93
CA ARG A 136 9.46 5.96 -1.54
C ARG A 136 8.40 4.94 -1.97
N GLY A 137 7.12 5.23 -1.76
CA GLY A 137 6.03 4.31 -1.99
C GLY A 137 4.72 5.05 -2.23
N ALA A 138 3.62 4.33 -2.14
CA ALA A 138 2.28 4.79 -2.46
C ALA A 138 1.39 4.91 -1.21
N LEU A 139 0.36 5.74 -1.31
CA LEU A 139 -0.82 5.64 -0.45
C LEU A 139 -1.89 4.87 -1.21
N HIS A 140 -2.07 3.60 -0.88
CA HIS A 140 -3.09 2.73 -1.47
C HIS A 140 -4.17 2.42 -0.45
N ILE A 141 -5.38 2.89 -0.71
CA ILE A 141 -6.56 2.62 0.12
C ILE A 141 -7.63 2.00 -0.75
N TYR A 142 -8.12 0.82 -0.36
CA TYR A 142 -9.14 0.14 -1.14
C TYR A 142 -10.14 -0.67 -0.32
N GLY A 143 -11.36 -0.79 -0.83
CA GLY A 143 -12.42 -1.55 -0.17
C GLY A 143 -12.90 -0.94 1.14
N GLY A 144 -14.03 -1.46 1.64
CA GLY A 144 -14.62 -1.03 2.91
C GLY A 144 -15.70 0.02 2.78
N ASN A 145 -15.91 0.76 3.88
CA ASN A 145 -17.05 1.66 4.08
C ASN A 145 -16.61 3.09 4.44
N LEU A 146 -15.40 3.49 4.06
CA LEU A 146 -14.84 4.81 4.35
C LEU A 146 -15.69 5.92 3.71
N ASP A 147 -16.23 6.84 4.52
CA ASP A 147 -17.07 7.94 4.04
C ASP A 147 -16.25 9.18 3.63
N THR A 148 -15.18 9.47 4.38
CA THR A 148 -14.34 10.67 4.22
C THR A 148 -12.86 10.32 4.40
N LEU A 149 -11.99 10.97 3.63
CA LEU A 149 -10.54 10.89 3.81
C LEU A 149 -9.94 12.29 3.89
N ASP A 150 -9.37 12.64 5.05
CA ASP A 150 -8.68 13.92 5.27
C ASP A 150 -7.16 13.73 5.33
N LEU A 151 -6.48 14.35 4.37
CA LEU A 151 -5.03 14.37 4.20
C LEU A 151 -4.53 15.83 4.30
N ALA A 152 -4.92 16.50 5.39
CA ALA A 152 -4.72 17.94 5.60
C ALA A 152 -3.26 18.39 5.44
N ALA A 153 -2.31 17.58 5.92
CA ALA A 153 -0.88 17.88 5.86
C ALA A 153 -0.15 17.28 4.65
N PHE A 154 -0.82 16.49 3.81
CA PHE A 154 -0.18 15.67 2.78
C PHE A 154 0.30 16.50 1.58
N ARG A 155 1.58 16.38 1.22
CA ARG A 155 2.26 17.25 0.24
C ARG A 155 2.78 16.50 -0.98
N GLU A 156 3.27 15.28 -0.81
CA GLU A 156 3.95 14.55 -1.88
C GLU A 156 3.97 13.04 -1.65
N VAL A 157 3.96 12.30 -2.75
CA VAL A 157 4.07 10.84 -2.78
C VAL A 157 4.93 10.41 -3.97
N SER A 158 5.67 9.31 -3.82
CA SER A 158 6.50 8.74 -4.88
C SER A 158 5.67 7.90 -5.84
N ASP A 159 5.06 6.81 -5.37
CA ASP A 159 4.57 5.75 -6.27
C ASP A 159 3.07 5.85 -6.56
N GLY A 160 2.36 6.77 -5.90
CA GLY A 160 1.00 7.16 -6.27
C GLY A 160 0.07 7.43 -5.10
N LEU A 161 -1.03 8.13 -5.41
CA LEU A 161 -2.21 8.19 -4.56
C LEU A 161 -3.28 7.33 -5.24
N ILE A 162 -3.66 6.22 -4.60
CA ILE A 162 -4.46 5.17 -5.19
C ILE A 162 -5.67 4.91 -4.29
N LEU A 163 -6.84 5.29 -4.76
CA LEU A 163 -8.13 5.12 -4.06
C LEU A 163 -9.05 4.26 -4.93
N GLU A 164 -9.33 3.04 -4.50
CA GLU A 164 -10.03 2.05 -5.33
C GLU A 164 -11.15 1.34 -4.56
N ASP A 165 -12.29 1.08 -5.19
CA ASP A 165 -13.37 0.30 -4.59
C ASP A 165 -13.85 0.87 -3.22
N LEU A 166 -13.98 2.20 -3.16
CA LEU A 166 -14.46 2.94 -1.98
C LEU A 166 -15.83 3.57 -2.25
N PRO A 167 -16.91 2.78 -2.44
CA PRO A 167 -18.19 3.27 -2.94
C PRO A 167 -18.89 4.27 -2.01
N LYS A 168 -18.49 4.35 -0.74
CA LYS A 168 -19.01 5.32 0.23
C LYS A 168 -18.15 6.58 0.39
N LEU A 169 -16.95 6.60 -0.19
CA LEU A 169 -16.06 7.75 -0.07
C LEU A 169 -16.64 8.92 -0.87
N THR A 170 -17.17 9.92 -0.17
CA THR A 170 -17.83 11.09 -0.77
C THR A 170 -17.04 12.37 -0.58
N GLU A 171 -16.03 12.37 0.29
CA GLU A 171 -15.17 13.52 0.55
C GLU A 171 -13.70 13.11 0.62
N LEU A 172 -12.88 13.77 -0.20
CA LEU A 172 -11.42 13.71 -0.17
C LEU A 172 -10.87 15.12 0.01
N SER A 173 -10.14 15.35 1.11
CA SER A 173 -9.45 16.61 1.40
C SER A 173 -7.95 16.40 1.32
N ALA A 174 -7.27 17.08 0.39
CA ALA A 174 -5.80 17.08 0.30
C ALA A 174 -5.30 18.45 -0.19
N PRO A 175 -5.51 19.54 0.59
CA PRO A 175 -5.31 20.91 0.12
C PRO A 175 -3.83 21.28 -0.08
N GLU A 176 -2.91 20.57 0.58
CA GLU A 176 -1.47 20.79 0.48
C GLU A 176 -0.77 19.89 -0.54
N PHE A 177 -1.53 19.02 -1.23
CA PHE A 177 -0.95 18.00 -2.10
C PHE A 177 -0.40 18.63 -3.38
N THR A 178 0.91 18.50 -3.60
CA THR A 178 1.62 19.23 -4.66
C THR A 178 2.10 18.36 -5.81
N ARG A 179 2.50 17.10 -5.57
CA ARG A 179 3.07 16.27 -6.63
C ARG A 179 3.07 14.78 -6.35
N ILE A 180 3.03 14.02 -7.43
CA ILE A 180 3.29 12.58 -7.49
C ILE A 180 4.58 12.38 -8.28
N MET A 181 5.62 11.83 -7.65
CA MET A 181 6.97 11.75 -8.20
C MET A 181 7.24 10.43 -8.93
N ASP A 182 8.50 10.22 -9.33
CA ASP A 182 9.07 8.96 -9.81
C ASP A 182 8.26 8.12 -10.81
N ARG A 183 7.47 7.15 -10.37
CA ARG A 183 6.63 6.33 -11.27
C ARG A 183 5.15 6.43 -10.94
N GLY A 184 4.80 7.34 -10.03
CA GLY A 184 3.49 7.35 -9.44
C GLY A 184 2.42 7.96 -10.33
N ALA A 185 1.24 7.37 -10.20
CA ALA A 185 0.00 7.82 -10.83
C ALA A 185 -0.96 8.37 -9.77
N LEU A 186 -1.88 9.24 -10.20
CA LEU A 186 -3.10 9.51 -9.45
C LEU A 186 -4.15 8.54 -9.98
N THR A 187 -4.58 7.59 -9.15
CA THR A 187 -5.61 6.62 -9.51
C THR A 187 -6.77 6.73 -8.54
N ILE A 188 -7.93 7.17 -9.03
CA ILE A 188 -9.17 7.17 -8.26
C ILE A 188 -10.21 6.45 -9.09
N SER A 189 -10.69 5.29 -8.63
CA SER A 189 -11.66 4.49 -9.36
C SER A 189 -12.69 3.82 -8.46
N ASN A 190 -13.94 3.74 -8.90
CA ASN A 190 -15.02 3.08 -8.16
C ASN A 190 -15.20 3.67 -6.74
N THR A 191 -15.29 5.00 -6.67
CA THR A 191 -15.55 5.74 -5.42
C THR A 191 -16.90 6.43 -5.47
N GLY A 192 -17.41 6.86 -4.30
CA GLY A 192 -18.61 7.70 -4.20
C GLY A 192 -18.36 9.20 -4.48
N LEU A 193 -17.15 9.57 -4.91
CA LEU A 193 -16.77 10.97 -5.14
C LEU A 193 -17.48 11.51 -6.38
N THR A 194 -18.22 12.60 -6.20
CA THR A 194 -18.80 13.37 -7.32
C THR A 194 -17.96 14.59 -7.67
N ASN A 195 -17.07 15.03 -6.79
CA ASN A 195 -16.21 16.19 -7.03
C ASN A 195 -14.79 15.89 -6.55
N LEU A 196 -13.80 16.26 -7.34
CA LEU A 196 -12.39 16.18 -6.97
C LEU A 196 -11.77 17.58 -7.05
N SER A 197 -11.17 18.06 -5.97
CA SER A 197 -10.40 19.30 -5.97
C SER A 197 -9.06 19.09 -5.29
N LEU A 198 -7.97 19.28 -6.03
CA LEU A 198 -6.60 19.22 -5.52
C LEU A 198 -5.89 20.52 -5.91
N PRO A 199 -6.14 21.62 -5.18
CA PRO A 199 -5.86 22.99 -5.63
C PRO A 199 -4.36 23.28 -5.78
N LYS A 200 -3.50 22.49 -5.14
CA LYS A 200 -2.04 22.65 -5.17
C LYS A 200 -1.31 21.61 -6.02
N LEU A 201 -2.02 20.64 -6.60
CA LEU A 201 -1.40 19.58 -7.38
C LEU A 201 -0.82 20.15 -8.67
N GLN A 202 0.49 20.02 -8.85
CA GLN A 202 1.23 20.61 -9.97
C GLN A 202 1.77 19.58 -10.96
N LEU A 203 2.13 18.40 -10.45
CA LEU A 203 2.86 17.40 -11.23
C LEU A 203 2.36 15.99 -10.89
N ILE A 204 2.06 15.22 -11.93
CA ILE A 204 1.88 13.78 -11.88
C ILE A 204 2.93 13.17 -12.81
N PHE A 205 3.86 12.38 -12.27
CA PHE A 205 4.95 11.87 -13.10
C PHE A 205 4.47 10.83 -14.11
N SER A 206 3.56 9.94 -13.71
CA SER A 206 3.00 8.92 -14.58
C SER A 206 1.62 9.35 -15.07
N SER A 207 0.59 8.54 -14.87
CA SER A 207 -0.74 8.76 -15.43
C SER A 207 -1.71 9.43 -14.44
N LEU A 208 -2.70 10.14 -15.01
CA LEU A 208 -3.90 10.58 -14.31
C LEU A 208 -5.04 9.63 -14.70
N TRP A 209 -5.53 8.83 -13.76
CA TRP A 209 -6.63 7.89 -13.96
C TRP A 209 -7.78 8.19 -13.01
N LEU A 210 -8.87 8.74 -13.55
CA LEU A 210 -10.07 9.07 -12.81
C LEU A 210 -11.26 8.34 -13.41
N GLU A 211 -11.93 7.50 -12.62
CA GLU A 211 -13.12 6.76 -13.03
C GLU A 211 -14.19 6.75 -11.95
N GLY A 212 -15.35 7.34 -12.24
CA GLY A 212 -16.49 7.34 -11.34
C GLY A 212 -17.60 8.26 -11.81
N ASP A 213 -18.49 8.61 -10.89
CA ASP A 213 -19.61 9.52 -11.15
C ASP A 213 -19.21 11.00 -10.92
N PHE A 214 -18.00 11.38 -11.32
CA PHE A 214 -17.52 12.76 -11.19
C PHE A 214 -18.40 13.73 -11.98
N GLU A 215 -18.92 14.76 -11.32
CA GLU A 215 -19.60 15.91 -11.91
C GLU A 215 -18.60 17.05 -12.19
N SER A 216 -17.55 17.17 -11.38
CA SER A 216 -16.48 18.15 -11.60
C SER A 216 -15.11 17.69 -11.09
N VAL A 217 -14.06 18.13 -11.78
CA VAL A 217 -12.66 17.92 -11.39
C VAL A 217 -11.89 19.23 -11.54
N ASP A 218 -11.32 19.70 -10.44
CA ASP A 218 -10.61 20.97 -10.33
C ASP A 218 -9.14 20.75 -9.92
N LEU A 219 -8.25 20.87 -10.92
CA LEU A 219 -6.80 20.73 -10.78
C LEU A 219 -6.10 21.97 -11.37
N PRO A 220 -6.31 23.16 -10.79
CA PRO A 220 -6.02 24.43 -11.45
C PRO A 220 -4.52 24.72 -11.62
N LEU A 221 -3.68 24.09 -10.80
CA LEU A 221 -2.22 24.23 -10.84
C LEU A 221 -1.53 23.06 -11.55
N LEU A 222 -2.27 22.08 -12.07
CA LEU A 222 -1.69 20.93 -12.73
C LEU A 222 -1.08 21.37 -14.06
N THR A 223 0.23 21.21 -14.19
CA THR A 223 1.00 21.67 -15.37
C THR A 223 1.74 20.53 -16.06
N HIS A 224 1.78 19.34 -15.48
CA HIS A 224 2.49 18.20 -16.04
C HIS A 224 1.82 16.88 -15.66
N VAL A 225 1.56 16.07 -16.69
CA VAL A 225 1.26 14.64 -16.59
C VAL A 225 2.26 13.93 -17.51
N GLY A 226 3.09 13.05 -16.97
CA GLY A 226 4.14 12.40 -17.77
C GLY A 226 3.67 11.13 -18.49
N GLY A 227 2.43 10.71 -18.29
CA GLY A 227 1.80 9.53 -18.87
C GLY A 227 0.38 9.81 -19.38
N ASP A 228 -0.42 8.76 -19.42
CA ASP A 228 -1.78 8.81 -19.95
C ASP A 228 -2.73 9.64 -19.07
N VAL A 229 -3.69 10.30 -19.70
CA VAL A 229 -4.80 10.95 -19.01
C VAL A 229 -6.08 10.23 -19.39
N TYR A 230 -6.69 9.57 -18.40
CA TYR A 230 -7.97 8.91 -18.51
C TYR A 230 -8.96 9.52 -17.51
N MET A 231 -10.10 9.95 -18.03
CA MET A 231 -11.21 10.50 -17.27
C MET A 231 -12.50 9.82 -17.71
N LYS A 232 -13.21 9.20 -16.77
CA LYS A 232 -14.58 8.77 -16.91
C LYS A 232 -15.41 9.37 -15.78
N GLY A 233 -16.31 10.29 -16.14
CA GLY A 233 -17.18 11.01 -15.21
C GLY A 233 -18.65 10.62 -15.34
N ALA A 234 -19.51 11.32 -14.61
CA ALA A 234 -20.96 11.22 -14.73
C ALA A 234 -21.45 11.58 -16.14
N LYS A 235 -22.71 11.25 -16.45
CA LYS A 235 -23.31 11.55 -17.77
C LYS A 235 -23.33 13.04 -18.11
N SER A 236 -23.35 13.88 -17.08
CA SER A 236 -23.35 15.34 -17.20
C SER A 236 -21.94 15.95 -17.19
N PHE A 237 -20.89 15.14 -17.12
CA PHE A 237 -19.52 15.62 -17.06
C PHE A 237 -19.13 16.32 -18.37
N ASP A 238 -18.55 17.52 -18.26
CA ASP A 238 -18.15 18.33 -19.41
C ASP A 238 -16.77 17.90 -19.91
N CYS A 239 -16.75 16.86 -20.75
CA CYS A 239 -15.51 16.38 -21.35
C CYS A 239 -14.87 17.38 -22.33
N ASP A 240 -15.64 18.29 -22.93
CA ASP A 240 -15.08 19.31 -23.82
C ASP A 240 -14.25 20.29 -23.00
N ALA A 241 -14.79 20.81 -21.89
CA ALA A 241 -14.05 21.67 -20.97
C ALA A 241 -12.83 20.97 -20.35
N PHE A 242 -12.97 19.71 -19.93
CA PHE A 242 -11.87 18.91 -19.41
C PHE A 242 -10.76 18.73 -20.47
N THR A 243 -11.14 18.45 -21.72
CA THR A 243 -10.20 18.30 -22.84
C THR A 243 -9.46 19.60 -23.14
N GLU A 244 -10.15 20.74 -23.15
CA GLU A 244 -9.52 22.05 -23.34
C GLU A 244 -8.46 22.34 -22.27
N GLN A 245 -8.71 21.93 -21.02
CA GLN A 245 -7.79 22.16 -19.92
C GLN A 245 -6.58 21.21 -19.91
N PHE A 246 -6.79 19.92 -20.16
CA PHE A 246 -5.80 18.88 -19.87
C PHE A 246 -5.17 18.20 -21.08
N SER A 247 -5.73 18.35 -22.29
CA SER A 247 -5.19 17.69 -23.49
C SER A 247 -3.76 18.10 -23.85
N GLY A 248 -3.34 19.30 -23.47
CA GLY A 248 -1.97 19.79 -23.67
C GLY A 248 -0.96 19.24 -22.65
N LEU A 249 -1.42 18.58 -21.59
CA LEU A 249 -0.53 18.03 -20.55
C LEU A 249 0.00 16.65 -20.92
N ALA A 250 -0.78 15.84 -21.64
CA ALA A 250 -0.33 14.58 -22.23
C ALA A 250 0.52 14.89 -23.47
N THR A 251 1.82 14.59 -23.43
CA THR A 251 2.77 14.95 -24.50
C THR A 251 3.40 13.71 -25.15
N GLY A 252 3.77 13.81 -26.43
CA GLY A 252 4.39 12.69 -27.15
C GLY A 252 3.42 11.57 -27.51
N ASP A 253 3.74 10.33 -27.14
CA ASP A 253 2.98 9.12 -27.50
C ASP A 253 1.87 8.77 -26.48
N GLN A 254 1.58 9.68 -25.53
CA GLN A 254 0.63 9.49 -24.44
C GLN A 254 -0.82 9.59 -24.94
N THR A 255 -1.70 8.80 -24.33
CA THR A 255 -3.12 8.78 -24.64
C THR A 255 -3.87 9.79 -23.76
N PHE A 256 -4.82 10.49 -24.38
CA PHE A 256 -5.77 11.34 -23.70
C PHE A 256 -7.17 10.83 -24.03
N LYS A 257 -7.94 10.50 -23.00
CA LYS A 257 -9.33 10.04 -23.14
C LYS A 257 -10.20 10.64 -22.04
N CYS A 258 -11.26 11.31 -22.45
CA CYS A 258 -12.34 11.74 -21.57
C CYS A 258 -13.64 11.11 -22.06
N VAL A 259 -14.38 10.53 -21.12
CA VAL A 259 -15.68 9.89 -21.35
C VAL A 259 -16.67 10.43 -20.33
N ALA A 260 -17.77 11.02 -20.80
CA ALA A 260 -18.93 11.28 -19.95
C ALA A 260 -19.80 10.01 -19.90
N GLY A 261 -20.34 9.67 -18.73
CA GLY A 261 -21.06 8.40 -18.53
C GLY A 261 -22.21 8.15 -19.54
N ASP A 262 -22.37 6.86 -19.89
CA ASP A 262 -23.19 6.18 -20.93
C ASP A 262 -22.44 5.64 -22.17
N ASP A 263 -21.14 5.91 -22.34
CA ASP A 263 -20.35 5.18 -23.36
C ASP A 263 -20.08 3.74 -22.91
N THR A 264 -20.58 2.76 -23.69
CA THR A 264 -20.50 1.31 -23.43
C THR A 264 -19.16 0.69 -23.82
N ASP A 265 -18.12 1.48 -24.04
CA ASP A 265 -16.83 1.00 -24.51
C ASP A 265 -15.98 0.50 -23.32
N GLU A 266 -16.28 -0.73 -22.89
CA GLU A 266 -15.58 -1.49 -21.82
C GLU A 266 -14.14 -1.93 -22.21
N SER A 267 -13.58 -1.43 -23.32
CA SER A 267 -12.27 -1.83 -23.84
C SER A 267 -11.07 -1.21 -23.11
N ASP A 268 -11.31 -0.41 -22.06
CA ASP A 268 -10.28 0.45 -21.46
C ASP A 268 -9.59 -0.13 -20.22
N GLN A 269 -10.06 -1.28 -19.72
CA GLN A 269 -9.48 -1.94 -18.54
C GLN A 269 -7.99 -2.32 -18.75
N ASP A 270 -7.58 -2.55 -20.00
CA ASP A 270 -6.19 -2.88 -20.36
C ASP A 270 -5.23 -1.66 -20.31
N ALA A 271 -5.75 -0.43 -20.13
CA ALA A 271 -4.96 0.82 -20.06
C ALA A 271 -4.79 1.37 -18.63
N LYS A 272 -5.43 0.75 -17.62
CA LYS A 272 -5.30 1.19 -16.22
C LYS A 272 -3.83 1.05 -15.77
N PRO A 273 -3.24 2.03 -15.07
CA PRO A 273 -1.88 1.93 -14.57
C PRO A 273 -1.66 0.64 -13.78
N THR A 274 -0.67 -0.15 -14.18
CA THR A 274 -0.33 -1.40 -13.50
C THR A 274 0.53 -1.11 -12.29
N LEU A 275 0.06 -1.54 -11.12
CA LEU A 275 0.72 -1.39 -9.84
C LEU A 275 2.07 -2.15 -9.85
N SER A 276 3.16 -1.51 -9.41
CA SER A 276 4.43 -2.21 -9.13
C SER A 276 4.53 -2.70 -7.67
N THR A 277 3.58 -2.30 -6.82
CA THR A 277 3.39 -2.83 -5.47
C THR A 277 2.51 -4.08 -5.56
N SER A 278 3.01 -5.23 -5.10
CA SER A 278 2.16 -6.40 -4.91
C SER A 278 1.21 -6.11 -3.76
N SER A 279 -0.09 -5.90 -4.04
CA SER A 279 -1.11 -5.78 -3.01
C SER A 279 -1.01 -6.99 -2.08
N THR A 280 -0.73 -6.77 -0.80
CA THR A 280 -0.50 -7.85 0.18
C THR A 280 -1.81 -8.57 0.50
N PHE A 281 -2.94 -7.86 0.36
CA PHE A 281 -4.28 -8.39 0.61
C PHE A 281 -5.10 -8.45 -0.67
N SER A 282 -4.68 -9.27 -1.64
CA SER A 282 -5.47 -9.49 -2.85
C SER A 282 -6.93 -9.78 -2.51
N SER A 283 -7.82 -8.90 -2.95
CA SER A 283 -9.25 -8.89 -2.62
C SER A 283 -9.91 -10.22 -2.98
N ALA A 284 -10.39 -10.94 -1.97
CA ALA A 284 -11.39 -11.98 -2.14
C ALA A 284 -12.78 -11.32 -2.17
N SER A 285 -13.17 -10.71 -3.30
CA SER A 285 -14.54 -10.25 -3.49
C SER A 285 -15.43 -11.43 -3.91
N SER A 286 -16.35 -11.83 -3.03
CA SER A 286 -17.39 -12.82 -3.33
C SER A 286 -18.66 -12.18 -3.88
N THR A 287 -18.94 -12.39 -5.17
CA THR A 287 -20.32 -12.48 -5.68
C THR A 287 -20.37 -13.39 -6.90
N GLN A 288 -21.12 -14.47 -6.76
CA GLN A 288 -21.33 -15.53 -7.72
C GLN A 288 -22.41 -15.14 -8.75
N SER A 289 -22.14 -15.34 -10.05
CA SER A 289 -23.04 -16.02 -11.01
C SER A 289 -22.44 -16.04 -12.42
N GLY A 290 -22.22 -17.23 -12.96
CA GLY A 290 -21.76 -17.44 -14.34
C GLY A 290 -21.22 -18.85 -14.54
N THR A 291 -22.11 -19.83 -14.68
CA THR A 291 -21.81 -21.24 -14.94
C THR A 291 -21.06 -21.51 -16.25
N SER A 292 -20.19 -22.53 -16.19
CA SER A 292 -19.60 -23.36 -17.28
C SER A 292 -18.20 -22.92 -17.73
N ALA A 293 -17.16 -23.77 -17.85
CA ALA A 293 -17.05 -25.22 -17.71
C ALA A 293 -15.60 -25.64 -17.42
N SER A 294 -15.46 -26.66 -16.56
CA SER A 294 -14.52 -27.79 -16.64
C SER A 294 -13.07 -27.53 -17.11
N SER A 295 -12.12 -27.67 -16.17
CA SER A 295 -11.18 -28.80 -16.28
C SER A 295 -10.67 -29.25 -14.90
N THR A 296 -10.88 -30.55 -14.70
CA THR A 296 -10.37 -31.44 -13.68
C THR A 296 -8.91 -31.16 -13.31
N GLN A 297 -8.60 -31.05 -12.01
CA GLN A 297 -7.53 -31.84 -11.41
C GLN A 297 -7.65 -31.84 -9.87
N THR A 298 -7.92 -33.04 -9.39
CA THR A 298 -8.03 -33.48 -8.02
C THR A 298 -6.67 -33.36 -7.32
N ALA A 299 -6.59 -32.63 -6.21
CA ALA A 299 -5.52 -32.79 -5.23
C ALA A 299 -6.17 -32.97 -3.86
N SER A 300 -6.32 -34.24 -3.47
CA SER A 300 -6.70 -34.61 -2.11
C SER A 300 -5.48 -34.59 -1.21
N SER A 301 -5.55 -33.81 -0.15
CA SER A 301 -4.70 -33.91 1.03
C SER A 301 -5.01 -35.21 1.80
N ALA A 302 -3.98 -35.93 2.26
CA ALA A 302 -4.04 -36.67 3.53
C ALA A 302 -2.63 -37.12 3.99
N SER A 303 -2.20 -36.50 5.09
CA SER A 303 -1.52 -37.07 6.27
C SER A 303 -1.00 -38.52 6.23
N GLY A 304 0.23 -38.73 6.73
CA GLY A 304 0.65 -40.05 7.21
C GLY A 304 2.12 -40.18 7.56
N THR A 305 2.46 -39.95 8.83
CA THR A 305 3.71 -40.30 9.50
C THR A 305 3.99 -41.81 9.42
N ALA A 306 5.23 -42.23 9.09
CA ALA A 306 6.00 -43.32 9.76
C ALA A 306 7.21 -43.83 8.92
N THR A 307 8.42 -43.48 9.39
CA THR A 307 9.64 -44.33 9.60
C THR A 307 10.25 -45.22 8.49
N PRO A 308 11.57 -45.56 8.60
CA PRO A 308 12.48 -45.65 7.47
C PRO A 308 12.76 -47.08 6.99
N THR A 309 13.10 -47.22 5.71
CA THR A 309 13.75 -48.43 5.18
C THR A 309 14.85 -48.04 4.20
N VAL A 310 16.07 -48.36 4.59
CA VAL A 310 17.28 -48.42 3.76
C VAL A 310 17.10 -49.40 2.60
N THR A 311 17.55 -49.05 1.39
CA THR A 311 18.37 -49.92 0.50
C THR A 311 18.88 -49.11 -0.70
N ALA A 312 20.17 -49.28 -0.96
CA ALA A 312 20.95 -48.69 -2.03
C ALA A 312 20.53 -49.15 -3.44
N ALA A 313 20.81 -48.34 -4.47
CA ALA A 313 21.82 -48.67 -5.49
C ALA A 313 21.78 -47.71 -6.71
N SER A 314 22.99 -47.27 -7.06
CA SER A 314 23.54 -47.11 -8.43
C SER A 314 22.86 -46.23 -9.48
N GLY A 315 23.54 -45.12 -9.80
CA GLY A 315 24.16 -44.93 -11.12
C GLY A 315 23.26 -44.43 -12.26
N SER A 316 23.44 -43.18 -12.67
CA SER A 316 24.17 -42.87 -13.92
C SER A 316 24.17 -41.37 -14.20
N SER A 317 25.34 -40.93 -14.65
CA SER A 317 25.71 -39.68 -15.28
C SER A 317 24.70 -39.10 -16.28
N SER A 318 24.48 -37.78 -16.23
CA SER A 318 24.39 -36.94 -17.44
C SER A 318 24.81 -35.51 -17.09
N ALA A 319 25.86 -35.06 -17.74
CA ALA A 319 26.41 -33.71 -17.63
C ALA A 319 25.60 -32.73 -18.49
N SER A 320 25.42 -31.51 -18.00
CA SER A 320 25.19 -30.34 -18.85
C SER A 320 26.05 -29.18 -18.37
N THR A 321 26.90 -28.76 -19.31
CA THR A 321 27.88 -27.68 -19.28
C THR A 321 27.22 -26.30 -19.16
N PHE A 322 27.67 -25.50 -18.20
CA PHE A 322 27.47 -24.04 -18.19
C PHE A 322 28.74 -23.36 -18.69
N GLY A 323 28.63 -22.67 -19.83
CA GLY A 323 29.70 -21.86 -20.41
C GLY A 323 29.75 -20.48 -19.76
N VAL A 324 30.93 -20.13 -19.24
CA VAL A 324 31.26 -18.80 -18.72
C VAL A 324 31.96 -18.02 -19.84
N GLY A 325 31.35 -16.92 -20.30
CA GLY A 325 31.95 -15.99 -21.24
C GLY A 325 32.78 -14.93 -20.50
N MET A 326 34.11 -15.01 -20.62
CA MET A 326 35.04 -13.95 -20.24
C MET A 326 35.06 -12.84 -21.30
N ALA A 327 34.83 -11.60 -20.91
CA ALA A 327 35.17 -10.42 -21.70
C ALA A 327 36.47 -9.81 -21.16
N THR A 328 37.49 -9.79 -22.01
CA THR A 328 38.84 -9.29 -21.75
C THR A 328 38.90 -7.76 -21.75
N ILE A 329 39.53 -7.22 -20.71
CA ILE A 329 39.89 -5.80 -20.54
C ILE A 329 41.25 -5.59 -21.21
N ALA A 330 41.35 -4.64 -22.14
CA ALA A 330 42.61 -4.12 -22.65
C ALA A 330 42.55 -2.58 -22.63
N GLY A 331 43.44 -1.98 -21.83
CA GLY A 331 43.48 -0.55 -21.57
C GLY A 331 44.25 0.26 -22.61
N VAL A 332 44.12 1.58 -22.49
CA VAL A 332 45.13 2.54 -22.96
C VAL A 332 45.29 3.61 -21.88
N VAL A 333 46.52 3.67 -21.37
CA VAL A 333 47.05 4.67 -20.44
C VAL A 333 47.34 5.95 -21.24
N GLY A 334 46.74 7.07 -20.84
CA GLY A 334 47.00 8.40 -21.38
C GLY A 334 47.32 9.37 -20.25
N LEU A 335 48.62 9.58 -20.03
CA LEU A 335 49.21 10.51 -19.09
C LEU A 335 49.13 11.94 -19.67
N LEU A 336 48.55 12.91 -18.96
CA LEU A 336 48.88 14.32 -19.18
C LEU A 336 48.79 15.12 -17.88
N SER A 337 49.93 15.66 -17.48
CA SER A 337 50.12 16.65 -16.43
C SER A 337 50.40 18.03 -17.07
N LEU A 338 50.34 19.09 -16.24
CA LEU A 338 50.64 20.53 -16.48
C LEU A 338 49.43 21.37 -16.94
N VAL A 339 49.19 22.62 -16.51
CA VAL A 339 49.94 23.57 -15.66
C VAL A 339 49.01 24.70 -15.17
N LEU A 340 49.45 25.36 -14.09
CA LEU A 340 49.04 26.66 -13.54
C LEU A 340 48.55 27.71 -14.55
N CYS A 341 47.44 28.38 -14.23
CA CYS A 341 47.32 29.82 -13.93
C CYS A 341 45.86 30.14 -13.58
#